data_AF-A0A7X8JI23-F1
#
_entry.id   AF-A0A7X8JI23-F1
#
_cell.length_a   1.000
_cell.length_b   1.000
_cell.length_c   1.000
_cell.angle_alpha   90.00
_cell.angle_beta   90.00
_cell.angle_gamma   90.00
#
_symmetry.space_group_name_H-M   'P 1'
#
loop_
_entity.id
_entity.type
_entity.pdbx_description
1 polymer ?
#
loop_
_entity_poly.entity_id
_entity_poly.type
_entity_poly.pdbx_seq_one_letter_code
_entity_poly.pdbx_strand_id
1 'polypeptide(L)'
;MQINESKKLLLSDTLVPDIFITEHLPVLSGLAVKLYISMLLVARTDRSINEQDLARRLGTDEENIRATLLELAARDLVQIRNRGVEILDIKAAEIQRIYRPKTASTPTEIIESQQKFDVREKLLADIAKTFFQGLMSPSWYGEIDSWFDRYKFEPEVIYALFQECARRNKLDSKAYISKVAENWSARGIITFSDLNAYFLSHERISKTAKKVGRKLRRQMTEYDE
;
A
#
# COMPACT_ATOMS: atom_id res chain seq x y z
N MET A 1 21.19 11.28 39.98
CA MET A 1 20.41 12.40 39.42
C MET A 1 19.10 11.82 38.91
N GLN A 2 17.97 12.14 39.54
CA GLN A 2 16.65 11.74 39.02
C GLN A 2 16.17 12.82 38.05
N ILE A 3 15.98 12.42 36.79
CA ILE A 3 15.34 13.26 35.78
C ILE A 3 13.85 12.92 35.86
N ASN A 4 13.04 13.86 36.35
CA ASN A 4 11.59 13.74 36.37
C ASN A 4 10.99 14.69 35.32
N GLU A 5 10.08 14.17 34.50
CA GLU A 5 9.31 14.96 33.54
C GLU A 5 8.16 15.67 34.27
N SER A 6 8.16 17.00 34.29
CA SER A 6 7.04 17.79 34.80
C SER A 6 5.96 17.91 33.72
N LYS A 7 5.02 16.97 33.66
CA LYS A 7 3.79 17.12 32.85
C LYS A 7 2.83 18.12 33.51
N LYS A 8 3.15 19.41 33.41
CA LYS A 8 2.21 20.50 33.65
C LYS A 8 1.52 20.84 32.33
N LEU A 9 0.45 20.11 32.00
CA LEU A 9 -0.65 20.55 31.12
C LEU A 9 -1.72 19.45 31.11
N LEU A 10 -2.99 19.82 31.27
CA LEU A 10 -4.18 18.95 31.14
C LEU A 10 -4.40 18.41 29.71
N LEU A 11 -3.39 18.50 28.84
CA LEU A 11 -3.46 18.19 27.42
C LEU A 11 -2.71 16.88 27.16
N SER A 12 -3.36 15.96 26.47
CA SER A 12 -2.84 14.62 26.15
C SER A 12 -2.69 14.44 24.64
N ASP A 13 -1.62 13.78 24.21
CA ASP A 13 -1.40 13.44 22.82
C ASP A 13 -2.00 12.07 22.46
N THR A 14 -2.53 11.97 21.23
CA THR A 14 -2.97 10.70 20.63
C THR A 14 -2.04 10.35 19.49
N LEU A 15 -1.26 9.28 19.66
CA LEU A 15 -0.37 8.77 18.62
C LEU A 15 -1.17 8.00 17.58
N VAL A 16 -0.91 8.29 16.31
CA VAL A 16 -1.44 7.57 15.16
C VAL A 16 -0.29 6.77 14.53
N PRO A 17 -0.44 5.46 14.28
CA PRO A 17 0.64 4.67 13.66
C PRO A 17 0.96 5.13 12.23
N ASP A 18 2.23 5.17 11.86
CA ASP A 18 2.65 5.56 10.50
C ASP A 18 2.10 4.61 9.42
N ILE A 19 1.92 3.33 9.75
CA ILE A 19 1.24 2.35 8.88
C ILE A 19 -0.19 2.80 8.56
N PHE A 20 -0.91 3.35 9.54
CA PHE A 20 -2.24 3.92 9.28
C PHE A 20 -2.16 5.08 8.29
N ILE A 21 -1.19 5.98 8.46
CA ILE A 21 -1.02 7.18 7.61
C ILE A 21 -0.63 6.80 6.18
N THR A 22 0.27 5.85 6.02
CA THR A 22 0.82 5.46 4.72
C THR A 22 -0.09 4.50 3.94
N GLU A 23 -0.87 3.65 4.62
CA GLU A 23 -1.66 2.59 3.98
C GLU A 23 -3.17 2.86 3.96
N HIS A 24 -3.71 3.36 5.07
CA HIS A 24 -5.14 3.40 5.27
C HIS A 24 -5.72 4.80 5.05
N LEU A 25 -5.04 5.84 5.55
CA LEU A 25 -5.50 7.23 5.45
C LEU A 25 -5.82 7.67 4.00
N PRO A 26 -5.00 7.36 2.96
CA PRO A 26 -5.27 7.85 1.60
C PRO A 26 -6.54 7.28 0.96
N VAL A 27 -7.00 6.11 1.42
CA VAL A 27 -8.11 5.37 0.82
C VAL A 27 -9.40 5.42 1.66
N LEU A 28 -9.30 5.83 2.93
CA LEU A 28 -10.42 5.95 3.85
C LEU A 28 -11.24 7.20 3.57
N SER A 29 -12.54 7.12 3.86
CA SER A 29 -13.39 8.30 3.89
C SER A 29 -12.91 9.30 4.97
N GLY A 30 -13.16 10.59 4.75
CA GLY A 30 -12.79 11.62 5.72
C GLY A 30 -13.47 11.42 7.09
N LEU A 31 -14.65 10.83 7.12
CA LEU A 31 -15.33 10.47 8.37
C LEU A 31 -14.65 9.28 9.07
N ALA A 32 -14.21 8.27 8.32
CA ALA A 32 -13.48 7.13 8.87
C ALA A 32 -12.16 7.51 9.52
N VAL A 33 -11.40 8.43 8.91
CA VAL A 33 -10.16 8.97 9.51
C VAL A 33 -10.46 9.69 10.83
N LYS A 34 -11.49 10.56 10.86
CA LYS A 34 -11.90 11.27 12.08
C LYS A 34 -12.36 10.29 13.17
N LEU A 35 -13.13 9.29 12.80
CA LEU A 35 -13.65 8.28 13.72
C LEU A 35 -12.51 7.46 14.32
N TYR A 36 -11.59 6.95 13.50
CA TYR A 36 -10.45 6.16 13.96
C TYR A 36 -9.56 6.94 14.95
N ILE A 37 -9.21 8.19 14.64
CA ILE A 37 -8.41 9.04 15.54
C ILE A 37 -9.18 9.32 16.84
N SER A 38 -10.49 9.56 16.77
CA SER A 38 -11.33 9.76 17.95
C SER A 38 -11.39 8.51 18.83
N MET A 39 -11.47 7.33 18.22
CA MET A 39 -11.44 6.05 18.93
C MET A 39 -10.09 5.81 19.60
N LEU A 40 -8.96 6.14 18.96
CA LEU A 40 -7.63 6.05 19.57
C LEU A 40 -7.53 6.92 20.84
N LEU A 41 -8.11 8.12 20.80
CA LEU A 41 -8.17 8.99 21.98
C LEU A 41 -9.02 8.35 23.09
N VAL A 42 -10.22 7.87 22.76
CA VAL A 42 -11.14 7.29 23.76
C VAL A 42 -10.54 6.04 24.40
N ALA A 43 -9.96 5.14 23.60
CA ALA A 43 -9.33 3.90 24.06
C ALA A 43 -8.23 4.13 25.10
N ARG A 44 -7.58 5.30 25.09
CA ARG A 44 -6.54 5.67 26.06
C ARG A 44 -7.07 6.27 27.36
N THR A 45 -8.35 6.63 27.40
CA THR A 45 -8.95 7.34 28.54
C THR A 45 -9.81 6.44 29.44
N ASP A 46 -9.92 5.14 29.14
CA ASP A 46 -10.81 4.17 29.80
C ASP A 46 -12.27 4.64 29.91
N ARG A 47 -12.69 5.55 29.03
CA ARG A 47 -14.07 6.06 28.97
C ARG A 47 -14.88 5.18 28.03
N SER A 48 -16.02 4.68 28.50
CA SER A 48 -17.04 4.12 27.62
C SER A 48 -17.70 5.24 26.83
N ILE A 49 -17.67 5.15 25.50
CA ILE A 49 -18.42 6.04 24.61
C ILE A 49 -19.39 5.20 23.79
N ASN A 50 -20.63 5.67 23.63
CA ASN A 50 -21.59 5.02 22.76
C ASN A 50 -21.61 5.67 21.36
N GLU A 51 -22.30 5.04 20.41
CA GLU A 51 -22.42 5.54 19.03
C GLU A 51 -23.06 6.93 18.96
N GLN A 52 -24.00 7.24 19.86
CA GLN A 52 -24.66 8.55 19.94
C GLN A 52 -23.71 9.68 20.35
N ASP A 53 -22.83 9.42 21.30
CA ASP A 53 -21.80 10.36 21.73
C ASP A 53 -20.80 10.61 20.61
N LEU A 54 -20.40 9.57 19.87
CA LEU A 54 -19.53 9.68 18.70
C LEU A 54 -20.20 10.48 17.57
N ALA A 55 -21.47 10.18 17.27
CA ALA A 55 -22.26 10.89 16.28
C ALA A 55 -22.33 12.39 16.60
N ARG A 56 -22.68 12.75 17.85
CA ARG A 56 -22.72 14.14 18.31
C ARG A 56 -21.36 14.84 18.22
N ARG A 57 -20.27 14.18 18.64
CA ARG A 57 -18.91 14.75 18.61
C ARG A 57 -18.41 14.98 17.19
N LEU A 58 -18.75 14.10 16.27
CA LEU A 58 -18.31 14.17 14.87
C LEU A 58 -19.25 14.96 13.97
N GLY A 59 -20.38 15.45 14.52
CA GLY A 59 -21.37 16.22 13.78
C GLY A 59 -22.09 15.41 12.71
N THR A 60 -22.43 14.16 13.02
CA THR A 60 -23.09 13.20 12.13
C THR A 60 -24.18 12.42 12.86
N ASP A 61 -24.84 11.48 12.19
CA ASP A 61 -25.85 10.57 12.76
C ASP A 61 -25.30 9.16 13.07
N GLU A 62 -26.05 8.38 13.83
CA GLU A 62 -25.65 7.01 14.22
C GLU A 62 -25.53 6.06 13.01
N GLU A 63 -26.33 6.26 11.97
CA GLU A 63 -26.31 5.40 10.77
C GLU A 63 -24.98 5.56 10.03
N ASN A 64 -24.53 6.80 9.86
CA ASN A 64 -23.23 7.14 9.30
C ASN A 64 -22.09 6.63 10.18
N ILE A 65 -22.19 6.68 11.51
CA ILE A 65 -21.19 6.06 12.39
C ILE A 65 -21.11 4.55 12.16
N ARG A 66 -22.24 3.84 12.10
CA ARG A 66 -22.27 2.39 11.85
C ARG A 66 -21.69 2.03 10.48
N ALA A 67 -22.07 2.76 9.42
CA ALA A 67 -21.51 2.56 8.09
C ALA A 67 -19.98 2.79 8.08
N THR A 68 -19.52 3.82 8.79
CA THR A 68 -18.08 4.12 8.92
C THR A 68 -17.34 3.05 9.72
N LEU A 69 -17.94 2.48 10.76
CA LEU A 69 -17.37 1.35 11.51
C LEU A 69 -17.23 0.11 10.64
N LEU A 70 -18.20 -0.15 9.75
CA LEU A 70 -18.10 -1.23 8.77
C LEU A 70 -16.97 -0.96 7.75
N GLU A 71 -16.79 0.28 7.31
CA GLU A 71 -15.66 0.67 6.45
C GLU A 71 -14.31 0.39 7.12
N LEU A 72 -14.16 0.76 8.41
CA LEU A 72 -12.95 0.50 9.19
C LEU A 72 -12.74 -1.01 9.41
N ALA A 73 -13.82 -1.75 9.69
CA ALA A 73 -13.77 -3.20 9.90
C ALA A 73 -13.39 -3.95 8.62
N ALA A 74 -13.89 -3.51 7.46
CA ALA A 74 -13.54 -4.09 6.16
C ALA A 74 -12.05 -3.94 5.80
N ARG A 75 -11.31 -3.10 6.53
CA ARG A 75 -9.86 -2.90 6.38
C ARG A 75 -9.05 -3.42 7.58
N ASP A 76 -9.66 -4.26 8.42
CA ASP A 76 -9.03 -4.85 9.60
C ASP A 76 -8.42 -3.81 10.57
N LEU A 77 -9.01 -2.60 10.62
CA LEU A 77 -8.60 -1.56 11.57
C LEU A 77 -9.32 -1.71 12.91
N VAL A 78 -10.55 -2.22 12.86
CA VAL A 78 -11.40 -2.42 14.04
C VAL A 78 -12.17 -3.72 13.94
N GLN A 79 -12.54 -4.28 15.09
CA GLN A 79 -13.44 -5.42 15.19
C GLN A 79 -14.69 -5.02 15.97
N ILE A 80 -15.86 -5.14 15.33
CA ILE A 80 -17.16 -4.90 15.97
C ILE A 80 -17.53 -6.16 16.77
N ARG A 81 -17.79 -5.99 18.07
CA ARG A 81 -18.23 -7.04 19.00
C ARG A 81 -19.63 -6.72 19.53
N ASN A 82 -20.28 -7.71 20.13
CA ASN A 82 -21.63 -7.57 20.71
C ASN A 82 -21.75 -6.44 21.77
N ARG A 83 -20.63 -6.03 22.39
CA ARG A 83 -20.61 -5.03 23.47
C ARG A 83 -19.66 -3.86 23.22
N GLY A 84 -19.24 -3.63 21.98
CA GLY A 84 -18.37 -2.50 21.65
C GLY A 84 -17.51 -2.74 20.42
N VAL A 85 -16.52 -1.87 20.23
CA VAL A 85 -15.59 -1.91 19.10
C VAL A 85 -14.17 -1.96 19.64
N GLU A 86 -13.38 -2.91 19.14
CA GLU A 86 -11.97 -3.07 19.47
C GLU A 86 -11.11 -2.53 18.33
N ILE A 87 -10.07 -1.75 18.65
CA ILE A 87 -9.07 -1.29 17.68
C ILE A 87 -8.04 -2.40 17.53
N LEU A 88 -7.77 -2.83 16.30
CA LEU A 88 -6.82 -3.91 16.02
C LEU A 88 -5.38 -3.39 16.00
N ASP A 89 -4.42 -4.21 16.44
CA ASP A 89 -3.00 -3.88 16.38
C ASP A 89 -2.43 -4.11 14.97
N ILE A 90 -2.56 -3.07 14.14
CA ILE A 90 -2.08 -3.09 12.75
C ILE A 90 -0.56 -3.28 12.63
N LYS A 91 0.23 -2.95 13.66
CA LYS A 91 1.67 -3.18 13.63
C LYS A 91 1.98 -4.65 13.84
N ALA A 92 1.31 -5.28 14.82
CA ALA A 92 1.44 -6.71 15.05
C ALA A 92 0.96 -7.53 13.84
N ALA A 93 -0.14 -7.11 13.21
CA ALA A 93 -0.65 -7.72 11.98
C ALA A 93 0.39 -7.67 10.85
N GLU A 94 1.02 -6.51 10.62
CA GLU A 94 2.03 -6.36 9.57
C GLU A 94 3.29 -7.19 9.85
N ILE A 95 3.75 -7.26 11.11
CA ILE A 95 4.88 -8.12 11.50
C ILE A 95 4.57 -9.60 11.21
N GLN A 96 3.38 -10.07 11.57
CA GLN A 96 2.97 -11.45 11.31
C GLN A 96 2.92 -11.77 9.81
N ARG A 97 2.46 -10.81 8.99
CA ARG A 97 2.43 -10.93 7.53
C ARG A 97 3.83 -11.08 6.93
N ILE A 98 4.80 -10.33 7.44
CA ILE A 98 6.20 -10.34 6.96
C ILE A 98 6.99 -11.55 7.48
N TYR A 99 6.71 -12.06 8.68
CA TYR A 99 7.49 -13.13 9.30
C TYR A 99 7.08 -14.54 8.82
N ARG A 100 5.80 -14.77 8.54
CA ARG A 100 5.29 -16.07 8.05
C ARG A 100 5.93 -16.57 6.75
N PRO A 101 6.38 -15.71 5.80
CA PRO A 101 7.11 -16.11 4.59
C PRO A 101 8.54 -16.65 4.78
N LYS A 102 9.18 -16.58 5.97
CA LYS A 102 10.65 -16.77 6.12
C LYS A 102 11.10 -18.01 6.94
N THR A 103 10.44 -19.16 6.81
CA THR A 103 10.95 -20.44 7.33
C THR A 103 11.18 -21.39 6.14
N ALA A 104 12.34 -21.98 5.83
CA ALA A 104 13.65 -22.10 6.47
C ALA A 104 14.71 -22.29 5.35
N SER A 105 15.97 -21.87 5.56
CA SER A 105 17.07 -22.10 4.59
C SER A 105 18.36 -22.51 5.28
N THR A 106 19.19 -23.27 4.56
CA THR A 106 20.41 -23.95 5.04
C THR A 106 21.68 -23.11 4.80
N PRO A 107 22.84 -23.44 5.44
CA PRO A 107 24.03 -22.59 5.46
C PRO A 107 24.65 -22.20 4.10
N THR A 108 24.51 -23.02 3.07
CA THR A 108 25.06 -22.75 1.72
C THR A 108 24.21 -21.76 0.92
N GLU A 109 22.91 -21.68 1.22
CA GLU A 109 21.99 -20.71 0.61
C GLU A 109 22.26 -19.29 1.15
N ILE A 110 22.97 -19.16 2.28
CA ILE A 110 23.18 -17.88 2.96
C ILE A 110 23.99 -16.89 2.11
N ILE A 111 25.07 -17.31 1.43
CA ILE A 111 25.97 -16.38 0.72
C ILE A 111 25.34 -15.84 -0.58
N GLU A 112 24.76 -16.71 -1.41
CA GLU A 112 24.03 -16.26 -2.61
C GLU A 112 22.76 -15.49 -2.25
N SER A 113 22.12 -15.85 -1.13
CA SER A 113 20.99 -15.08 -0.63
C SER A 113 21.45 -13.69 -0.18
N GLN A 114 22.62 -13.54 0.45
CA GLN A 114 23.14 -12.25 0.92
C GLN A 114 23.26 -11.22 -0.21
N GLN A 115 23.89 -11.60 -1.34
CA GLN A 115 24.00 -10.70 -2.49
C GLN A 115 22.63 -10.35 -3.09
N LYS A 116 21.71 -11.32 -3.16
CA LYS A 116 20.34 -11.08 -3.62
C LYS A 116 19.59 -10.14 -2.66
N PHE A 117 19.78 -10.31 -1.35
CA PHE A 117 19.20 -9.45 -0.32
C PHE A 117 19.70 -8.01 -0.44
N ASP A 118 21.01 -7.79 -0.61
CA ASP A 118 21.59 -6.44 -0.76
C ASP A 118 21.02 -5.72 -2.00
N VAL A 119 20.88 -6.43 -3.12
CA VAL A 119 20.31 -5.86 -4.35
C VAL A 119 18.83 -5.51 -4.16
N ARG A 120 18.04 -6.40 -3.52
CA ARG A 120 16.63 -6.14 -3.23
C ARG A 120 16.46 -4.96 -2.27
N GLU A 121 17.24 -4.90 -1.19
CA GLU A 121 17.20 -3.83 -0.20
C GLU A 121 17.52 -2.47 -0.85
N LYS A 122 18.58 -2.41 -1.66
CA LYS A 122 18.92 -1.20 -2.40
C LYS A 122 17.80 -0.76 -3.34
N LEU A 123 17.22 -1.69 -4.11
CA LEU A 123 16.10 -1.40 -4.98
C LEU A 123 14.91 -0.83 -4.19
N LEU A 124 14.57 -1.45 -3.05
CA LEU A 124 13.48 -1.00 -2.19
C LEU A 124 13.72 0.42 -1.66
N ALA A 125 14.95 0.73 -1.24
CA ALA A 125 15.33 2.08 -0.82
C ALA A 125 15.22 3.09 -1.96
N ASP A 126 15.65 2.72 -3.17
CA ASP A 126 15.55 3.58 -4.35
C ASP A 126 14.09 3.82 -4.74
N ILE A 127 13.24 2.80 -4.73
CA ILE A 127 11.80 2.92 -4.99
C ILE A 127 11.14 3.83 -3.95
N ALA A 128 11.41 3.59 -2.66
CA ALA A 128 10.85 4.39 -1.58
C ALA A 128 11.24 5.86 -1.73
N LYS A 129 12.51 6.15 -2.01
CA LYS A 129 13.01 7.51 -2.19
C LYS A 129 12.44 8.19 -3.44
N THR A 130 12.45 7.51 -4.59
CA THR A 130 12.05 8.10 -5.87
C THR A 130 10.54 8.30 -5.97
N PHE A 131 9.74 7.31 -5.55
CA PHE A 131 8.31 7.29 -5.83
C PHE A 131 7.44 7.63 -4.61
N PHE A 132 7.97 7.47 -3.40
CA PHE A 132 7.21 7.67 -2.15
C PHE A 132 7.86 8.69 -1.21
N GLN A 133 8.85 9.46 -1.65
CA GLN A 133 9.55 10.47 -0.84
C GLN A 133 10.16 9.90 0.46
N GLY A 134 10.47 8.61 0.46
CA GLY A 134 10.95 7.87 1.63
C GLY A 134 9.85 7.30 2.54
N LEU A 135 8.58 7.61 2.29
CA LEU A 135 7.42 7.16 3.09
C LEU A 135 6.69 5.99 2.41
N MET A 136 7.43 4.97 2.00
CA MET A 136 6.84 3.76 1.42
C MET A 136 6.23 2.90 2.52
N SER A 137 4.98 2.51 2.33
CA SER A 137 4.27 1.58 3.22
C SER A 137 5.03 0.25 3.36
N PRO A 138 5.14 -0.32 4.58
CA PRO A 138 5.75 -1.64 4.77
C PRO A 138 5.07 -2.75 3.96
N SER A 139 3.78 -2.57 3.65
CA SER A 139 3.06 -3.58 2.89
C SER A 139 3.68 -3.89 1.50
N TRP A 140 4.44 -2.94 0.94
CA TRP A 140 5.11 -3.06 -0.35
C TRP A 140 6.26 -4.06 -0.36
N TYR A 141 6.98 -4.23 0.76
CA TYR A 141 8.14 -5.14 0.84
C TYR A 141 7.76 -6.57 0.43
N GLY A 142 6.70 -7.11 1.04
CA GLY A 142 6.23 -8.46 0.74
C GLY A 142 5.72 -8.64 -0.69
N GLU A 143 5.21 -7.58 -1.32
CA GLU A 143 4.67 -7.67 -2.69
C GLU A 143 5.77 -7.63 -3.73
N ILE A 144 6.74 -6.73 -3.53
CA ILE A 144 7.95 -6.67 -4.35
C ILE A 144 8.72 -7.99 -4.25
N ASP A 145 8.89 -8.53 -3.03
CA ASP A 145 9.47 -9.86 -2.83
C ASP A 145 8.68 -10.94 -3.59
N SER A 146 7.35 -10.91 -3.54
CA SER A 146 6.52 -11.85 -4.27
C SER A 146 6.71 -11.75 -5.79
N TRP A 147 6.98 -10.58 -6.35
CA TRP A 147 7.22 -10.41 -7.79
C TRP A 147 8.58 -10.94 -8.20
N PHE A 148 9.62 -10.74 -7.38
CA PHE A 148 10.90 -11.40 -7.57
C PHE A 148 10.74 -12.93 -7.56
N ASP A 149 9.97 -13.48 -6.63
CA ASP A 149 9.89 -14.92 -6.45
C ASP A 149 8.93 -15.60 -7.44
N ARG A 150 7.78 -14.99 -7.71
CA ARG A 150 6.71 -15.54 -8.56
C ARG A 150 6.91 -15.23 -10.04
N TYR A 151 7.25 -13.98 -10.36
CA TYR A 151 7.39 -13.52 -11.75
C TYR A 151 8.84 -13.50 -12.23
N LYS A 152 9.80 -13.73 -11.33
CA LYS A 152 11.25 -13.74 -11.61
C LYS A 152 11.78 -12.42 -12.15
N PHE A 153 11.03 -11.32 -11.98
CA PHE A 153 11.43 -10.01 -12.49
C PHE A 153 12.82 -9.61 -12.01
N GLU A 154 13.62 -9.08 -12.93
CA GLU A 154 14.87 -8.40 -12.60
C GLU A 154 14.58 -7.08 -11.85
N PRO A 155 15.52 -6.60 -11.01
CA PRO A 155 15.38 -5.33 -10.28
C PRO A 155 14.95 -4.15 -11.17
N GLU A 156 15.52 -4.07 -12.38
CA GLU A 156 15.26 -3.03 -13.37
C GLU A 156 13.81 -3.09 -13.88
N VAL A 157 13.22 -4.28 -14.01
CA VAL A 157 11.82 -4.46 -14.42
C VAL A 157 10.89 -3.98 -13.31
N ILE A 158 11.19 -4.30 -12.06
CA ILE A 158 10.39 -3.79 -10.92
C ILE A 158 10.51 -2.28 -10.81
N TYR A 159 11.71 -1.71 -10.96
CA TYR A 159 11.87 -0.25 -10.97
C TYR A 159 11.06 0.41 -12.09
N ALA A 160 11.12 -0.14 -13.31
CA ALA A 160 10.37 0.34 -14.45
C ALA A 160 8.84 0.19 -14.27
N LEU A 161 8.39 -0.83 -13.56
CA LEU A 161 6.98 -1.00 -13.19
C LEU A 161 6.47 0.18 -12.37
N PHE A 162 7.20 0.57 -11.32
CA PHE A 162 6.86 1.75 -10.52
C PHE A 162 6.97 3.03 -11.34
N GLN A 163 7.99 3.16 -12.19
CA GLN A 163 8.14 4.30 -13.09
C GLN A 163 6.95 4.48 -14.04
N GLU A 164 6.48 3.39 -14.66
CA GLU A 164 5.35 3.43 -15.58
C GLU A 164 4.04 3.75 -14.84
N CYS A 165 3.85 3.20 -13.63
CA CYS A 165 2.67 3.53 -12.82
C CYS A 165 2.71 4.98 -12.31
N ALA A 166 3.89 5.50 -11.96
CA ALA A 166 4.11 6.90 -11.62
C ALA A 166 3.75 7.83 -12.79
N ARG A 167 4.23 7.52 -13.99
CA ARG A 167 3.94 8.29 -15.22
C ARG A 167 2.44 8.35 -15.52
N ARG A 168 1.67 7.34 -15.10
CA ARG A 168 0.21 7.28 -15.26
C ARG A 168 -0.57 7.88 -14.09
N ASN A 169 0.09 8.43 -13.07
CA ASN A 169 -0.51 8.87 -11.81
C ASN A 169 -1.32 7.74 -11.14
N LYS A 170 -0.71 6.55 -11.04
CA LYS A 170 -1.33 5.33 -10.46
C LYS A 170 -0.52 4.71 -9.31
N LEU A 171 0.34 5.50 -8.66
CA LEU A 171 1.08 5.06 -7.46
C LEU A 171 0.18 4.92 -6.23
N ASP A 172 -1.00 5.52 -6.25
CA ASP A 172 -2.03 5.44 -5.22
C ASP A 172 -2.76 4.08 -5.17
N SER A 173 -2.67 3.29 -6.23
CA SER A 173 -3.42 2.04 -6.35
C SER A 173 -2.49 0.83 -6.46
N LYS A 174 -2.27 0.17 -5.31
CA LYS A 174 -1.53 -1.10 -5.25
C LYS A 174 -2.11 -2.16 -6.18
N ALA A 175 -3.44 -2.29 -6.21
CA ALA A 175 -4.13 -3.22 -7.09
C ALA A 175 -3.86 -2.95 -8.58
N TYR A 176 -3.80 -1.67 -8.98
CA TYR A 176 -3.44 -1.31 -10.35
C TYR A 176 -2.00 -1.74 -10.67
N ILE A 177 -1.05 -1.45 -9.78
CA ILE A 177 0.37 -1.80 -9.97
C ILE A 177 0.53 -3.33 -10.07
N SER A 178 -0.10 -4.09 -9.16
CA SER A 178 -0.10 -5.56 -9.23
C SER A 178 -0.70 -6.07 -10.53
N LYS A 179 -1.72 -5.39 -11.08
CA LYS A 179 -2.29 -5.77 -12.39
C LYS A 179 -1.34 -5.53 -13.56
N VAL A 180 -0.58 -4.43 -13.52
CA VAL A 180 0.48 -4.18 -14.52
C VAL A 180 1.57 -5.24 -14.41
N ALA A 181 1.99 -5.60 -13.19
CA ALA A 181 2.95 -6.68 -12.95
C ALA A 181 2.45 -8.02 -13.51
N GLU A 182 1.20 -8.40 -13.21
CA GLU A 182 0.57 -9.59 -13.78
C GLU A 182 0.57 -9.57 -15.31
N ASN A 183 0.24 -8.43 -15.92
CA ASN A 183 0.20 -8.31 -17.38
C ASN A 183 1.59 -8.47 -18.00
N TRP A 184 2.62 -7.89 -17.38
CA TRP A 184 4.00 -8.03 -17.85
C TRP A 184 4.48 -9.48 -17.74
N SER A 185 4.21 -10.12 -16.61
CA SER A 185 4.55 -11.54 -16.42
C SER A 185 3.81 -12.45 -17.41
N ALA A 186 2.52 -12.20 -17.67
CA ALA A 186 1.73 -12.95 -18.65
C ALA A 186 2.27 -12.82 -20.09
N ARG A 187 3.02 -11.76 -20.38
CA ARG A 187 3.71 -11.53 -21.66
C ARG A 187 5.14 -12.08 -21.68
N GLY A 188 5.56 -12.77 -20.62
CA GLY A 188 6.91 -13.35 -20.50
C GLY A 188 8.01 -12.34 -20.21
N ILE A 189 7.67 -11.13 -19.76
CA ILE A 189 8.67 -10.11 -19.41
C ILE A 189 9.33 -10.50 -18.09
N ILE A 190 10.63 -10.71 -18.11
CA ILE A 190 11.43 -11.02 -16.92
C ILE A 190 12.59 -10.04 -16.78
N THR A 191 13.24 -9.74 -17.91
CA THR A 191 14.45 -8.92 -17.96
C THR A 191 14.18 -7.51 -18.50
N PHE A 192 15.14 -6.60 -18.29
CA PHE A 192 15.07 -5.28 -18.91
C PHE A 192 15.00 -5.34 -20.45
N SER A 193 15.66 -6.34 -21.05
CA SER A 193 15.65 -6.55 -22.51
C SER A 193 14.24 -6.89 -23.01
N ASP A 194 13.54 -7.80 -22.32
CA ASP A 194 12.16 -8.18 -22.66
C ASP A 194 11.22 -6.97 -22.56
N LEU A 195 11.38 -6.18 -21.50
CA LEU A 195 10.57 -5.00 -21.27
C LEU A 195 10.80 -3.93 -22.35
N ASN A 196 12.06 -3.71 -22.73
CA ASN A 196 12.40 -2.79 -23.81
C ASN A 196 11.84 -3.26 -25.16
N ALA A 197 11.95 -4.55 -25.48
CA ALA A 197 11.36 -5.13 -26.69
C ALA A 197 9.83 -4.94 -26.72
N TYR A 198 9.18 -5.16 -25.58
CA TYR A 198 7.75 -4.90 -25.40
C TYR A 198 7.40 -3.43 -25.69
N PHE A 199 8.07 -2.46 -25.05
CA PHE A 199 7.79 -1.04 -25.28
C PHE A 199 8.04 -0.62 -26.74
N LEU A 200 9.09 -1.10 -27.38
CA LEU A 200 9.38 -0.83 -28.79
C LEU A 200 8.28 -1.37 -29.71
N SER A 201 7.80 -2.58 -29.45
CA SER A 201 6.70 -3.18 -30.22
C SER A 201 5.41 -2.38 -30.06
N HIS A 202 5.09 -2.00 -28.83
CA HIS A 202 3.88 -1.26 -28.49
C HIS A 202 3.89 0.18 -29.05
N GLU A 203 5.05 0.85 -29.04
CA GLU A 203 5.21 2.14 -29.72
C GLU A 203 4.98 2.05 -31.24
N ARG A 204 5.51 1.02 -31.90
CA ARG A 204 5.33 0.81 -33.33
C ARG A 204 3.86 0.59 -33.67
N ILE A 205 3.17 -0.24 -32.89
CA ILE A 205 1.73 -0.49 -33.03
C ILE A 205 0.95 0.81 -32.80
N SER A 206 1.23 1.55 -31.71
CA SER A 206 0.57 2.82 -31.40
C SER A 206 0.74 3.87 -32.51
N LYS A 207 1.95 3.99 -33.08
CA LYS A 207 2.22 4.90 -34.20
C LYS A 207 1.42 4.50 -35.45
N THR A 208 1.33 3.20 -35.74
CA THR A 208 0.55 2.68 -36.86
C THR A 208 -0.95 2.87 -36.64
N ALA A 209 -1.48 2.49 -35.47
CA ALA A 209 -2.87 2.67 -35.08
C ALA A 209 -3.29 4.15 -35.13
N LYS A 210 -2.44 5.08 -34.68
CA LYS A 210 -2.70 6.53 -34.80
C LYS A 210 -2.76 6.99 -36.26
N LYS A 211 -1.90 6.46 -37.14
CA LYS A 211 -1.94 6.77 -38.59
C LYS A 211 -3.22 6.24 -39.24
N VAL A 212 -3.61 5.01 -38.89
CA VAL A 212 -4.83 4.37 -39.40
C VAL A 212 -6.08 5.09 -38.87
N GLY A 213 -6.15 5.36 -37.56
CA GLY A 213 -7.24 6.10 -36.93
C GLY A 213 -7.41 7.52 -37.49
N ARG A 214 -6.31 8.22 -37.78
CA ARG A 214 -6.35 9.51 -38.50
C ARG A 214 -6.96 9.39 -39.89
N LYS A 215 -6.64 8.32 -40.63
CA LYS A 215 -7.24 8.06 -41.96
C LYS A 215 -8.71 7.67 -41.86
N LEU A 216 -9.10 6.95 -40.81
CA LEU A 216 -10.47 6.50 -40.56
C LEU A 216 -11.34 7.53 -39.81
N ARG A 217 -10.78 8.70 -39.42
CA ARG A 217 -11.42 9.69 -38.53
C ARG A 217 -12.00 9.07 -37.24
N ARG A 218 -11.35 8.04 -36.71
CA ARG A 218 -11.76 7.31 -35.51
C ARG A 218 -10.59 7.17 -34.56
N GLN A 219 -10.86 7.29 -33.26
CA GLN A 219 -9.88 7.01 -32.23
C GLN A 219 -9.73 5.48 -32.12
N MET A 220 -8.56 4.97 -32.49
CA MET A 220 -8.25 3.55 -32.36
C MET A 220 -7.57 3.29 -31.02
N THR A 221 -8.05 2.27 -30.32
CA THR A 221 -7.47 1.77 -29.07
C THR A 221 -6.82 0.41 -29.28
N GLU A 222 -6.01 -0.06 -28.32
CA GLU A 222 -5.34 -1.37 -28.37
C GLU A 222 -6.33 -2.57 -28.37
N TYR A 223 -7.64 -2.30 -28.26
CA TYR A 223 -8.72 -3.29 -28.28
C TYR A 223 -9.50 -3.33 -29.60
N ASP A 224 -9.14 -2.49 -30.58
CA ASP A 224 -9.71 -2.57 -31.93
C ASP A 224 -8.90 -3.60 -32.75
N GLU A 225 -9.08 -4.90 -32.44
CA GLU A 225 -8.77 -6.02 -33.35
C GLU A 225 -9.99 -6.34 -34.24
#